data_AF-A0A075FZX8-F1
#
_entry.id   AF-A0A075FZX8-F1
#
_cell.length_a   1.000
_cell.length_b   1.000
_cell.length_c   1.000
_cell.angle_alpha   90.00
_cell.angle_beta   90.00
_cell.angle_gamma   90.00
#
_symmetry.space_group_name_H-M   'P 1'
#
loop_
_entity.id
_entity.type
_entity.pdbx_description
1 polymer ?
#
loop_
_entity_poly.entity_id
_entity_poly.type
_entity_poly.pdbx_seq_one_letter_code
_entity_poly.pdbx_strand_id
1 'polypeptide(L)'
;MVEVRAFVFRYQKPCWKCSNPTPVLYAFRPPENEKHLDFDPVWVGLNEVNPEHDQDMATALAHRFEWYGPGFSNTMGEQVYACWCTSCGALQGNWYIWKDMLQKWFENPQPDEFIDYDSSYDTDDH
;
A
#
# COMPACT_ATOMS: atom_id res chain seq x y z
N MET A 1 0.18 -5.68 20.28
CA MET A 1 -0.01 -6.10 18.88
C MET A 1 -1.42 -6.62 18.72
N VAL A 2 -2.09 -6.20 17.66
CA VAL A 2 -3.45 -6.62 17.30
C VAL A 2 -3.39 -7.17 15.87
N GLU A 3 -4.04 -8.31 15.62
CA GLU A 3 -4.13 -8.85 14.27
C GLU A 3 -5.13 -8.01 13.46
N VAL A 4 -4.67 -7.45 12.34
CA VAL A 4 -5.45 -6.58 11.45
C VAL A 4 -5.34 -7.05 10.00
N ARG A 5 -6.18 -6.50 9.11
CA ARG A 5 -6.19 -6.81 7.68
C ARG A 5 -5.96 -5.58 6.84
N ALA A 6 -4.95 -5.62 5.98
CA ALA A 6 -4.79 -4.67 4.89
C ALA A 6 -5.46 -5.19 3.61
N PHE A 7 -6.19 -4.31 2.93
CA PHE A 7 -6.74 -4.52 1.60
C PHE A 7 -5.77 -3.97 0.56
N VAL A 8 -5.45 -4.78 -0.45
CA VAL A 8 -4.42 -4.49 -1.43
C VAL A 8 -5.02 -4.41 -2.82
N PHE A 9 -4.76 -3.28 -3.47
CA PHE A 9 -5.12 -2.99 -4.84
C PHE A 9 -3.83 -2.95 -5.67
N ARG A 10 -3.81 -3.69 -6.77
CA ARG A 10 -2.68 -3.84 -7.67
C ARG A 10 -2.96 -3.18 -9.01
N TYR A 11 -1.95 -2.52 -9.52
CA TYR A 11 -2.01 -1.86 -10.82
C TYR A 11 -0.75 -2.16 -11.63
N GLN A 12 -0.87 -2.03 -12.94
CA GLN A 12 0.27 -2.00 -13.85
C GLN A 12 0.45 -0.59 -14.36
N LYS A 13 1.65 -0.04 -14.16
CA LYS A 13 2.01 1.32 -14.55
C LYS A 13 3.28 1.35 -15.40
N PRO A 14 3.35 2.21 -16.43
CA PRO A 14 4.61 2.46 -17.12
C PRO A 14 5.62 3.03 -16.13
N CYS A 15 6.81 2.41 -16.05
CA CYS A 15 7.89 2.93 -15.24
C CYS A 15 8.28 4.35 -15.69
N TRP A 16 8.39 5.31 -14.78
CA TRP A 16 8.77 6.69 -15.15
C TRP A 16 10.15 6.79 -15.84
N LYS A 17 11.04 5.82 -15.59
CA LYS A 17 12.41 5.80 -16.11
C LYS A 17 12.54 5.02 -17.42
N CYS A 18 11.94 3.83 -17.51
CA CYS A 18 12.15 2.91 -18.64
C CYS A 18 10.87 2.58 -19.43
N SER A 19 9.72 3.12 -19.03
CA SER A 19 8.40 2.91 -19.64
C SER A 19 7.86 1.47 -19.64
N ASN A 20 8.64 0.47 -19.20
CA ASN A 20 8.15 -0.90 -19.08
C ASN A 20 7.03 -1.01 -18.03
N PRO A 21 6.00 -1.85 -18.28
CA PRO A 21 4.97 -2.15 -17.30
C PRO A 21 5.58 -2.62 -15.98
N THR A 22 5.19 -1.95 -14.90
CA THR A 22 5.70 -2.17 -13.55
C THR A 22 4.53 -2.36 -12.60
N PRO A 23 4.55 -3.40 -11.77
CA PRO A 23 3.56 -3.55 -10.71
C PRO A 23 3.71 -2.43 -9.67
N VAL A 24 2.59 -1.86 -9.28
CA VAL A 24 2.49 -0.95 -8.14
C VAL A 24 1.29 -1.37 -7.30
N LEU A 25 1.33 -1.05 -6.00
CA LEU A 25 0.25 -1.33 -5.07
C LEU A 25 -0.23 -0.08 -4.35
N TYR A 26 -1.53 -0.10 -4.05
CA TYR A 26 -2.16 0.73 -3.05
C TYR A 26 -2.71 -0.22 -1.99
N ALA A 27 -2.30 -0.02 -0.75
CA ALA A 27 -2.69 -0.90 0.34
C ALA A 27 -3.03 -0.05 1.56
N PHE A 28 -4.12 -0.40 2.21
CA PHE A 28 -4.55 0.27 3.43
C PHE A 28 -5.32 -0.69 4.32
N ARG A 29 -5.46 -0.35 5.60
CA ARG A 29 -6.42 -0.97 6.50
C ARG A 29 -7.43 0.06 7.02
N PRO A 30 -8.61 -0.37 7.46
CA PRO A 30 -9.55 0.50 8.18
C PRO A 30 -8.87 1.12 9.42
N PRO A 31 -9.31 2.31 9.86
CA PRO A 31 -8.74 2.98 11.03
C PRO A 31 -8.98 2.25 12.34
N GLU A 32 -9.94 1.33 12.37
CA GLU A 32 -10.26 0.56 13.56
C GLU A 32 -9.22 -0.56 13.82
N ASN A 33 -9.00 -0.86 15.11
CA ASN A 33 -8.14 -1.97 15.55
C ASN A 33 -8.85 -3.34 15.41
N GLU A 34 -9.77 -3.44 14.46
CA GLU A 34 -10.58 -4.62 14.24
C GLU A 34 -10.18 -5.30 12.93
N LYS A 35 -10.13 -6.64 12.96
CA LYS A 35 -9.92 -7.42 11.77
C LYS A 35 -11.20 -7.47 10.94
N HIS A 36 -11.36 -6.51 10.05
CA HIS A 36 -12.45 -6.51 9.08
C HIS A 36 -12.23 -7.57 8.00
N LEU A 37 -13.14 -8.54 7.90
CA LEU A 37 -13.00 -9.64 6.93
C LEU A 37 -13.40 -9.22 5.52
N ASP A 38 -14.44 -8.39 5.43
CA ASP A 38 -15.01 -7.88 4.19
C ASP A 38 -14.52 -6.46 3.91
N PHE A 39 -14.38 -6.13 2.64
CA PHE A 39 -14.04 -4.79 2.20
C PHE A 39 -15.28 -3.88 2.18
N ASP A 40 -15.20 -2.72 2.84
CA ASP A 40 -16.16 -1.63 2.68
C ASP A 40 -15.52 -0.49 1.87
N PRO A 41 -16.08 -0.13 0.71
CA PRO A 41 -15.58 1.00 -0.07
C PRO A 41 -15.47 2.29 0.75
N VAL A 42 -16.35 2.54 1.72
CA VAL A 42 -16.39 3.79 2.49
C VAL A 42 -15.06 4.14 3.19
N TRP A 43 -14.18 3.17 3.43
CA TRP A 43 -12.88 3.39 4.05
C TRP A 43 -11.89 4.12 3.14
N VAL A 44 -12.03 4.02 1.82
CA VAL A 44 -11.11 4.63 0.86
C VAL A 44 -11.19 6.15 0.97
N GLY A 45 -10.05 6.78 1.23
CA GLY A 45 -9.91 8.24 1.21
C GLY A 45 -10.56 9.00 2.37
N LEU A 46 -11.14 8.31 3.35
CA LEU A 46 -11.82 8.97 4.47
C LEU A 46 -11.14 8.82 5.82
N ASN A 47 -10.31 7.79 6.08
CA ASN A 47 -9.49 7.63 7.31
C ASN A 47 -8.60 6.36 7.22
N GLU A 48 -7.87 6.20 6.13
CA GLU A 48 -7.09 4.99 5.88
C GLU A 48 -5.73 4.98 6.61
N VAL A 49 -5.44 3.88 7.31
CA VAL A 49 -4.10 3.61 7.82
C VAL A 49 -3.33 2.95 6.69
N ASN A 50 -2.15 3.50 6.37
CA ASN A 50 -1.34 3.08 5.24
C ASN A 50 0.05 2.64 5.70
N PRO A 51 0.92 2.13 4.81
CA PRO A 51 2.27 1.70 5.18
C PRO A 51 3.19 2.81 5.72
N GLU A 52 2.85 4.09 5.53
CA GLU A 52 3.58 5.22 6.11
C GLU A 52 3.16 5.48 7.57
N HIS A 53 1.91 5.15 7.90
CA HIS A 53 1.40 5.19 9.27
C HIS A 53 1.79 3.91 10.04
N ASP A 54 1.60 2.75 9.43
CA ASP A 54 1.77 1.42 10.05
C ASP A 54 2.96 0.67 9.44
N GLN A 55 4.10 0.72 10.14
CA GLN A 55 5.35 0.09 9.69
C GLN A 55 5.27 -1.44 9.62
N ASP A 56 4.40 -2.06 10.41
CA ASP A 56 4.18 -3.52 10.36
C ASP A 56 3.45 -3.89 9.06
N MET A 57 2.52 -3.04 8.59
CA MET A 57 1.90 -3.18 7.27
C MET A 57 2.96 -3.13 6.17
N ALA A 58 3.86 -2.14 6.21
CA ALA A 58 4.92 -1.98 5.23
C ALA A 58 5.84 -3.22 5.16
N THR A 59 6.15 -3.78 6.33
CA THR A 59 6.96 -4.99 6.46
C THR A 59 6.23 -6.22 5.90
N ALA A 60 4.95 -6.39 6.24
CA ALA A 60 4.13 -7.48 5.72
C ALA A 60 3.99 -7.43 4.18
N LEU A 61 3.81 -6.23 3.62
CA LEU A 61 3.78 -6.01 2.18
C LEU A 61 5.12 -6.36 1.52
N ALA A 62 6.25 -5.97 2.11
CA ALA A 62 7.58 -6.26 1.56
C ALA A 62 7.93 -7.76 1.61
N HIS A 63 7.46 -8.49 2.62
CA HIS A 63 7.56 -9.95 2.64
C HIS A 63 6.71 -10.62 1.56
N ARG A 64 5.57 -10.01 1.21
CA ARG A 64 4.61 -10.56 0.26
C ARG A 64 4.98 -10.27 -1.20
N PHE A 65 5.50 -9.07 -1.47
CA PHE A 65 5.75 -8.56 -2.82
C PHE A 65 7.22 -8.23 -3.00
N GLU A 66 7.96 -9.05 -3.76
CA GLU A 66 9.40 -8.90 -4.00
C GLU A 66 9.81 -7.55 -4.64
N TRP A 67 8.87 -6.86 -5.29
CA TRP A 67 9.03 -5.55 -5.91
C TRP A 67 8.56 -4.40 -5.01
N TYR A 68 8.29 -4.65 -3.73
CA TYR A 68 7.95 -3.65 -2.72
C TYR A 68 8.95 -3.71 -1.57
N GLY A 69 9.49 -2.56 -1.17
CA GLY A 69 10.49 -2.51 -0.10
C GLY A 69 11.08 -1.12 0.11
N PRO A 70 12.03 -0.98 1.06
CA PRO A 70 12.60 0.30 1.43
C PRO A 70 13.41 0.91 0.28
N GLY A 71 13.28 2.23 0.09
CA GLY A 71 14.06 3.03 -0.84
C GLY A 71 14.08 4.51 -0.47
N PHE A 72 15.14 5.20 -0.83
CA PHE A 72 15.27 6.63 -0.54
C PHE A 72 14.45 7.47 -1.52
N SER A 73 13.47 8.21 -1.01
CA SER A 73 12.64 9.13 -1.79
C SER A 73 13.30 10.51 -1.84
N ASN A 74 13.77 10.95 -3.01
CA ASN A 74 14.33 12.30 -3.17
C ASN A 74 13.29 13.40 -2.92
N THR A 75 12.01 13.11 -3.14
CA THR A 75 10.91 14.07 -2.95
C THR A 75 10.63 14.28 -1.46
N MET A 76 10.69 13.21 -0.66
CA MET A 76 10.42 13.27 0.78
C MET A 76 11.70 13.48 1.61
N GLY A 77 12.87 13.23 1.03
CA GLY A 77 14.16 13.38 1.69
C GLY A 77 14.48 12.27 2.70
N GLU A 78 13.76 11.15 2.66
CA GLU A 78 13.86 10.08 3.65
C GLU A 78 13.71 8.67 3.04
N GLN A 79 13.95 7.64 3.86
CA GLN A 79 13.68 6.24 3.51
C GLN A 79 12.18 5.99 3.61
N VAL A 80 11.60 5.44 2.54
CA VAL A 80 10.19 5.07 2.48
C VAL A 80 10.05 3.66 1.93
N TYR A 81 8.98 2.96 2.30
CA TYR A 81 8.62 1.74 1.58
C TYR A 81 7.92 2.10 0.27
N ALA A 82 8.34 1.51 -0.84
CA ALA A 82 7.86 1.88 -2.15
C ALA A 82 7.92 0.73 -3.14
N CYS A 83 7.22 0.90 -4.26
CA CYS A 83 7.27 -0.05 -5.38
C CYS A 83 8.53 0.16 -6.22
N TRP A 84 9.08 -0.92 -6.77
CA TRP A 84 10.29 -0.95 -7.59
C TRP A 84 9.97 -1.49 -8.99
N CYS A 85 10.56 -0.85 -10.00
CA CYS A 85 10.48 -1.36 -11.37
C CYS A 85 11.19 -2.70 -11.50
N THR A 86 10.44 -3.75 -11.84
CA THR A 86 10.95 -5.10 -12.07
C THR A 86 11.89 -5.19 -13.28
N SER A 87 11.91 -4.18 -14.16
CA SER A 87 12.79 -4.15 -15.33
C SER A 87 14.08 -3.36 -15.12
N CYS A 88 14.03 -2.19 -14.48
CA CYS A 88 15.19 -1.30 -14.37
C CYS A 88 15.57 -0.90 -12.93
N GLY A 89 14.86 -1.42 -11.92
CA GLY A 89 15.13 -1.14 -10.52
C GLY A 89 14.90 0.32 -10.11
N ALA A 90 14.12 1.10 -10.87
CA ALA A 90 13.77 2.45 -10.47
C ALA A 90 12.65 2.44 -9.41
N LEU A 91 12.83 3.19 -8.33
CA LEU A 91 11.79 3.48 -7.34
C LEU A 91 10.60 4.17 -8.01
N GLN A 92 9.40 3.61 -7.90
CA GLN A 92 8.17 4.18 -8.47
C GLN A 92 7.38 5.03 -7.45
N GLY A 93 7.84 5.07 -6.20
CA GLY A 93 7.19 5.80 -5.11
C GLY A 93 6.22 4.92 -4.32
N ASN A 94 5.75 5.49 -3.22
CA ASN A 94 4.66 4.96 -2.42
C ASN A 94 3.37 5.71 -2.81
N TRP A 95 2.23 5.02 -2.89
CA TRP A 95 0.91 5.67 -2.89
C TRP A 95 0.55 6.65 -4.03
N TYR A 96 1.38 6.77 -5.07
CA TYR A 96 1.17 7.66 -6.22
C TYR A 96 0.18 7.09 -7.27
N ILE A 97 -0.94 6.54 -6.82
CA ILE A 97 -1.95 5.90 -7.68
C ILE A 97 -3.36 6.46 -7.49
N TRP A 98 -3.52 7.58 -6.77
CA TRP A 98 -4.82 8.17 -6.46
C TRP A 98 -5.75 8.34 -7.68
N LYS A 99 -5.20 8.75 -8.84
CA LYS A 99 -6.00 8.90 -10.07
C LYS A 99 -6.52 7.58 -10.62
N ASP A 100 -5.77 6.49 -10.48
CA ASP A 100 -6.16 5.16 -10.95
C ASP A 100 -7.01 4.40 -9.93
N MET A 101 -6.76 4.67 -8.65
CA MET A 101 -7.68 4.39 -7.56
C MET A 101 -9.05 4.97 -7.85
N LEU A 102 -9.14 6.26 -8.18
CA LEU A 102 -10.38 6.91 -8.58
C LEU A 102 -11.01 6.26 -9.82
N GLN A 103 -10.22 5.80 -10.79
CA GLN A 103 -10.78 5.11 -11.95
C GLN A 103 -11.38 3.75 -11.59
N LYS A 104 -10.65 2.88 -10.87
CA LYS A 104 -11.20 1.60 -10.38
C LYS A 104 -12.42 1.81 -9.48
N TRP A 105 -12.43 2.91 -8.72
CA TRP A 105 -13.50 3.27 -7.82
C TRP A 105 -14.85 3.51 -8.51
N PHE A 106 -14.87 4.14 -9.68
CA PHE A 106 -16.11 4.35 -10.43
C PHE A 106 -16.63 3.08 -11.12
N GLU A 107 -15.78 2.05 -11.27
CA GLU A 107 -16.14 0.81 -11.96
C GLU A 107 -16.59 -0.27 -10.98
N ASN A 108 -15.75 -0.63 -10.01
CA ASN A 108 -16.03 -1.59 -8.94
C ASN A 108 -14.84 -1.60 -7.95
N PRO A 109 -14.91 -0.87 -6.83
CA PRO A 109 -13.81 -0.83 -5.86
C PRO A 109 -13.78 -2.15 -5.10
N GLN A 110 -13.04 -3.13 -5.61
CA GLN A 110 -12.76 -4.37 -4.89
C GLN A 110 -11.24 -4.55 -4.83
N PRO A 111 -10.70 -4.92 -3.66
CA PRO A 111 -9.29 -5.21 -3.54
C PRO A 111 -8.95 -6.46 -4.36
N ASP A 112 -7.73 -6.49 -4.90
CA ASP A 112 -7.22 -7.64 -5.64
C ASP A 112 -6.80 -8.77 -4.68
N GLU A 113 -6.31 -8.42 -3.49
CA GLU A 113 -5.98 -9.35 -2.40
C GLU A 113 -6.01 -8.67 -1.03
N PHE A 114 -5.84 -9.45 0.04
CA PHE A 114 -5.67 -8.96 1.40
C PHE A 114 -4.45 -9.59 2.06
N ILE A 115 -3.93 -8.92 3.09
CA ILE A 115 -2.86 -9.44 3.94
C ILE A 115 -3.26 -9.25 5.40
N ASP A 116 -3.21 -10.33 6.16
CA ASP A 116 -3.33 -10.31 7.60
C ASP A 116 -1.95 -10.12 8.23
N TYR A 117 -1.83 -9.26 9.23
CA TYR A 117 -0.59 -8.99 9.94
C TYR A 117 -0.85 -8.51 11.37
N ASP A 118 0.15 -8.68 12.24
CA ASP A 118 0.13 -8.13 13.59
C ASP A 118 0.63 -6.68 13.55
N SER A 119 -0.18 -5.75 14.04
CA SER A 119 0.17 -4.32 14.11
C SER A 119 0.43 -3.88 15.55
N SER A 120 1.50 -3.10 15.76
CA SER A 120 1.75 -2.35 17.00
C SER A 120 1.25 -0.90 16.93
N TYR A 121 0.83 -0.41 15.75
CA TYR A 121 0.50 1.00 15.50
C TYR A 121 -0.51 1.56 16.51
N ASP A 122 -1.57 0.80 16.81
CA ASP A 122 -2.62 1.27 17.73
C ASP A 122 -2.40 0.83 19.19
N THR A 123 -1.27 0.18 19.49
CA THR A 123 -0.90 -0.17 20.88
C THR A 123 -0.03 0.88 21.56
N ASP A 124 0.40 1.89 20.82
CA ASP A 124 1.23 3.00 21.31
C ASP A 124 0.41 4.24 21.77
N ASP A 125 -0.92 4.12 21.90
CA ASP A 125 -1.76 5.11 22.57
C ASP A 125 -1.59 5.05 24.10
N HIS A 126 -0.58 5.77 24.59
CA HIS A 126 -0.46 6.24 25.98
C HIS A 126 -0.31 7.77 26.03
#